data_AF-A0A7J2JRF4-F1
#
_entry.id   AF-A0A7J2JRF4-F1
#
_cell.length_a   1.000
_cell.length_b   1.000
_cell.length_c   1.000
_cell.angle_alpha   90.00
_cell.angle_beta   90.00
_cell.angle_gamma   90.00
#
_symmetry.space_group_name_H-M   'P 1'
#
loop_
_entity.id
_entity.type
_entity.pdbx_description
1 polymer ?
#
loop_
_entity_poly.entity_id
_entity_poly.type
_entity_poly.pdbx_seq_one_letter_code
_entity_poly.pdbx_strand_id
1 'polypeptide(L)' 'SMHDALLKMLRCDVGRLPVVEDGRIVGILTRTDVVKAYERAVLMKDLEEAARM' A
#
# COMPACT_ATOMS: atom_id res chain seq x y z
N SER A 1 -4.44 -3.74 -7.96
CA SER A 1 -3.62 -2.56 -7.62
C SER A 1 -3.69 -2.28 -6.11
N MET A 2 -2.92 -1.32 -5.57
CA MET A 2 -3.05 -0.86 -4.17
C MET A 2 -4.47 -0.34 -3.87
N HIS A 3 -5.09 0.37 -4.82
CA HIS A 3 -6.45 0.89 -4.68
C HIS A 3 -7.48 -0.24 -4.51
N ASP A 4 -7.40 -1.28 -5.34
CA ASP A 4 -8.32 -2.42 -5.26
C ASP A 4 -8.20 -3.17 -3.94
N ALA A 5 -6.96 -3.31 -3.44
CA ALA A 5 -6.69 -3.94 -2.16
C ALA A 5 -7.37 -3.18 -1.01
N LEU A 6 -7.27 -1.84 -0.99
CA LEU A 6 -7.96 -0.99 -0.02
C LEU A 6 -9.48 -1.11 -0.12
N LEU A 7 -10.04 -1.06 -1.34
CA LEU A 7 -11.48 -1.25 -1.54
C LEU A 7 -11.95 -2.61 -1.04
N LYS A 8 -11.15 -3.67 -1.24
CA LYS A 8 -11.47 -5.02 -0.74
C LYS A 8 -11.40 -5.09 0.78
N MET A 9 -10.41 -4.47 1.39
CA MET A 9 -10.32 -4.34 2.86
C MET A 9 -11.54 -3.62 3.45
N LEU A 10 -12.02 -2.55 2.81
CA LEU A 10 -13.20 -1.81 3.26
C LEU A 10 -14.49 -2.63 3.13
N ARG A 11 -14.72 -3.21 1.95
CA ARG A 11 -15.94 -4.00 1.69
C ARG A 11 -16.07 -5.24 2.56
N CYS A 12 -14.95 -5.86 2.90
CA CYS A 12 -14.92 -7.07 3.72
C CYS A 12 -14.72 -6.79 5.22
N ASP A 13 -14.59 -5.53 5.62
CA ASP A 13 -14.25 -5.10 6.99
C ASP A 13 -13.02 -5.83 7.59
N VAL A 14 -11.92 -5.84 6.82
CA VAL A 14 -10.65 -6.45 7.24
C VAL A 14 -9.50 -5.46 7.17
N GLY A 15 -8.49 -5.69 8.03
CA GLY A 15 -7.26 -4.87 8.08
C GLY A 15 -6.08 -5.43 7.28
N ARG A 16 -6.23 -6.63 6.70
CA ARG A 16 -5.15 -7.36 6.04
C ARG A 16 -5.67 -8.25 4.92
N LEU A 17 -4.84 -8.47 3.90
CA LEU A 17 -5.12 -9.35 2.76
C LEU A 17 -3.89 -10.24 2.50
N PRO A 18 -4.09 -11.54 2.20
CA PRO A 18 -2.99 -12.39 1.75
C PRO A 18 -2.56 -11.99 0.34
N VAL A 19 -1.26 -12.02 0.09
CA VAL A 19 -0.68 -11.93 -1.26
C VAL A 19 -0.43 -13.35 -1.74
N VAL A 20 -0.97 -13.69 -2.92
CA VAL A 20 -0.95 -15.05 -3.46
C VAL A 20 -0.25 -15.05 -4.82
N GLU A 21 0.66 -15.99 -5.01
CA GLU A 21 1.36 -16.27 -6.27
C GLU A 21 1.31 -17.78 -6.52
N ASP A 22 0.92 -18.21 -7.72
CA ASP A 22 0.74 -19.62 -8.10
C ASP A 22 -0.07 -20.45 -7.09
N GLY A 23 -1.13 -19.86 -6.55
CA GLY A 23 -2.02 -20.50 -5.56
C GLY A 23 -1.42 -20.64 -4.16
N ARG A 24 -0.22 -20.10 -3.91
CA ARG A 24 0.46 -20.13 -2.61
C ARG A 24 0.49 -18.74 -1.98
N ILE A 25 0.33 -18.69 -0.65
CA ILE A 25 0.47 -17.44 0.10
C ILE A 25 1.96 -17.10 0.17
N VAL A 26 2.35 -15.98 -0.43
CA VAL A 26 3.73 -15.48 -0.44
C VAL A 26 3.94 -14.27 0.47
N GLY A 27 2.87 -13.71 1.01
CA GLY A 27 2.97 -12.57 1.92
C GLY A 27 1.62 -12.09 2.45
N ILE A 28 1.66 -11.00 3.20
CA ILE A 28 0.49 -10.33 3.78
C ILE A 28 0.63 -8.83 3.52
N LEU A 29 -0.44 -8.22 3.00
CA LEU A 29 -0.59 -6.77 2.90
C LEU A 29 -1.46 -6.29 4.06
N THR A 30 -0.97 -5.34 4.85
CA THR A 30 -1.70 -4.71 5.96
C THR A 30 -2.02 -3.25 5.66
N ARG A 31 -2.98 -2.65 6.38
CA ARG A 31 -3.22 -1.19 6.30
C ARG A 31 -1.97 -0.37 6.64
N THR A 32 -1.15 -0.84 7.59
CA THR A 32 0.09 -0.16 7.97
C THR A 32 1.10 -0.10 6.83
N ASP A 33 1.18 -1.15 6.00
CA ASP A 33 2.07 -1.15 4.83
C ASP A 33 1.66 -0.08 3.83
N VAL A 34 0.34 0.10 3.62
CA VAL A 34 -0.20 1.15 2.75
C VAL A 34 0.13 2.54 3.29
N VAL A 35 -0.05 2.77 4.60
CA VAL A 35 0.28 4.06 5.23
C VAL A 35 1.77 4.38 5.06
N LYS A 36 2.65 3.42 5.35
CA LYS A 36 4.11 3.58 5.18
C LYS A 36 4.51 3.84 3.74
N ALA A 37 3.88 3.16 2.79
CA ALA A 37 4.14 3.37 1.37
C ALA A 37 3.70 4.77 0.92
N TYR A 38 2.54 5.24 1.42
CA TYR A 38 2.05 6.58 1.15
C TYR A 38 2.95 7.67 1.75
N GLU A 39 3.36 7.52 3.02
CA GLU A 39 4.29 8.44 3.67
C GLU A 39 5.58 8.59 2.87
N ARG A 40 6.19 7.47 2.43
CA ARG A 40 7.37 7.51 1.56
C ARG A 40 7.10 8.22 0.24
N ALA A 41 5.96 7.98 -0.38
CA ALA A 41 5.60 8.61 -1.65
C ALA A 41 5.43 10.13 -1.52
N VAL A 42 4.86 10.60 -0.41
CA VAL A 42 4.73 12.03 -0.11
C VAL A 42 6.10 12.65 0.14
N LEU A 43 6.93 12.04 1.00
CA LEU A 43 8.28 12.55 1.30
C LEU A 43 9.15 12.66 0.04
N MET A 44 9.04 11.69 -0.88
CA MET A 44 9.77 11.74 -2.15
C MET A 44 9.31 12.90 -3.03
N LYS A 45 8.01 13.22 -3.06
CA LYS A 45 7.50 14.39 -3.80
C LYS A 45 8.06 15.69 -3.25
N ASP A 46 8.05 15.85 -1.92
CA ASP A 46 8.55 17.06 -1.27
C ASP A 46 10.04 17.29 -1.61
N LEU A 47 10.84 16.21 -1.63
CA LEU A 47 12.26 16.29 -2.00
C LEU A 47 12.44 16.66 -3.49
N GLU A 48 11.63 16.11 -4.39
CA GLU A 48 11.69 16.46 -5.82
C GLU A 48 11.29 17.92 -6.07
N GLU A 49 10.29 18.43 -5.35
CA GLU A 49 9.86 19.83 -5.45
C GLU A 49 10.95 20.77 -4.92
N ALA A 50 11.56 20.45 -3.77
CA ALA A 50 12.68 21.21 -3.22
C ALA A 50 13.91 21.22 -4.13
N ALA A 51 14.19 20.12 -4.85
CA ALA A 51 15.30 20.03 -5.79
C ALA A 51 15.07 20.78 -7.11
N ARG A 52 13.83 21.19 -7.41
CA ARG A 52 13.47 21.99 -8.59
C ARG A 52 13.48 23.51 -8.31
N MET A 53 13.70 23.92 -7.06
CA MET A 53 13.87 25.31 -6.64
C MET A 53 15.36 25.69 -6.62
#